data_AF-A0A8S0VMH8-F1
#
_entry.id   AF-A0A8S0VMH8-F1
#
_cell.length_a   1.000
_cell.length_b   1.000
_cell.length_c   1.000
_cell.angle_alpha   90.00
_cell.angle_beta   90.00
_cell.angle_gamma   90.00
#
_symmetry.space_group_name_H-M   'P 1'
#
loop_
_entity.id
_entity.type
_entity.pdbx_description
1 polymer ?
#
loop_
_entity_poly.entity_id
_entity_poly.type
_entity_poly.pdbx_seq_one_letter_code
_entity_poly.pdbx_strand_id
1 'polypeptide(L)'
;MRGKKKLCLRFVWWFQRKSEKQGDESSLDCVEVLVDEFKKGGLIVERVIGLQNEFIKLSAPLEILGKAAAELQFTKRTHIGMDLPFEWDEVEAFVRQPDGSLFTWCEHFHCYNHIIYGIVC
;
A
#
# COMPACT_ATOMS: atom_id res chain seq x y z
N MET A 1 30.20 2.17 -2.00
CA MET A 1 28.88 2.78 -2.27
C MET A 1 27.80 1.90 -1.65
N ARG A 2 27.18 2.31 -0.53
CA ARG A 2 26.13 1.52 0.14
C ARG A 2 24.82 1.73 -0.62
N GLY A 3 24.32 0.65 -1.23
CA GLY A 3 23.00 0.63 -1.85
C GLY A 3 21.94 0.95 -0.80
N LYS A 4 21.13 1.98 -1.08
CA LYS A 4 19.95 2.32 -0.29
C LYS A 4 19.02 1.11 -0.32
N LYS A 5 18.85 0.44 0.82
CA LYS A 5 17.78 -0.54 1.00
C LYS A 5 16.46 0.24 0.95
N LYS A 6 15.85 0.34 -0.23
CA LYS A 6 14.44 0.74 -0.34
C LYS A 6 13.67 -0.37 0.36
N LEU A 7 13.19 -0.09 1.57
CA LEU A 7 12.24 -0.94 2.27
C LEU A 7 10.93 -0.87 1.48
N CYS A 8 10.84 -1.68 0.43
CA CYS A 8 9.65 -1.84 -0.38
C CYS A 8 8.81 -2.90 0.32
N LEU A 9 7.84 -2.44 1.09
CA LEU A 9 6.80 -3.29 1.64
C LEU A 9 6.02 -3.90 0.47
N ARG A 10 6.23 -5.19 0.24
CA ARG A 10 5.59 -5.96 -0.82
C ARG A 10 4.43 -6.73 -0.21
N PHE A 11 3.23 -6.18 -0.28
CA PHE A 11 2.03 -7.02 -0.17
C PHE A 11 1.92 -7.80 -1.47
N VAL A 12 2.12 -9.11 -1.38
CA VAL A 12 2.00 -10.04 -2.50
C VAL A 12 0.67 -10.74 -2.35
N TRP A 13 -0.32 -10.32 -3.13
CA TRP A 13 -1.57 -11.05 -3.22
C TRP A 13 -1.37 -12.25 -4.16
N TRP A 14 -1.74 -13.43 -3.67
CA TRP A 14 -1.70 -14.69 -4.42
C TRP A 14 -2.98 -14.83 -5.23
N PHE A 15 -2.86 -14.94 -6.55
CA PHE A 15 -3.97 -15.33 -7.41
C PHE A 15 -3.69 -16.68 -8.05
N GLN A 16 -4.61 -17.63 -7.90
CA GLN A 16 -4.58 -18.88 -8.65
C GLN A 16 -5.20 -18.65 -10.03
N ARG A 17 -4.45 -18.99 -11.08
CA ARG A 17 -4.94 -19.00 -12.46
C ARG A 17 -6.06 -20.03 -12.60
N LYS A 18 -7.28 -19.61 -12.92
CA LYS A 18 -8.25 -20.52 -13.57
C LYS A 18 -7.88 -20.61 -15.05
N SER A 19 -7.59 -21.83 -15.53
CA SER A 19 -7.45 -22.07 -16.96
C SER A 19 -8.81 -21.88 -17.64
N GLU A 20 -9.00 -20.79 -18.38
CA GLU A 20 -10.13 -20.70 -19.30
C GLU A 20 -9.93 -21.71 -20.44
N LYS A 21 -10.89 -22.63 -20.56
CA LYS A 21 -11.12 -23.34 -21.83
C LYS A 21 -11.62 -22.30 -22.82
N GLN A 22 -11.13 -22.40 -24.05
CA GLN A 22 -11.49 -21.56 -25.20
C GLN A 22 -12.98 -21.20 -25.26
N GLY A 23 -13.24 -19.90 -25.45
CA GLY A 23 -14.50 -19.38 -25.95
C GLY A 23 -15.30 -18.56 -24.95
N ASP A 24 -14.93 -17.28 -24.75
CA ASP A 24 -15.86 -16.17 -24.99
C ASP A 24 -15.11 -14.83 -24.93
N GLU A 25 -15.24 -14.03 -25.98
CA GLU A 25 -14.64 -12.70 -26.13
C GLU A 25 -15.51 -11.68 -25.35
N SER A 26 -15.63 -11.82 -24.03
CA SER A 26 -16.31 -10.81 -23.17
C SER A 26 -16.03 -10.89 -21.67
N SER A 27 -15.13 -11.76 -21.18
CA SER A 27 -14.72 -11.68 -19.77
C SER A 27 -13.75 -10.51 -19.61
N LEU A 28 -14.23 -9.39 -19.05
CA LEU A 28 -13.34 -8.34 -18.52
C LEU A 28 -12.26 -9.02 -17.69
N ASP A 29 -10.97 -8.81 -17.99
CA ASP A 29 -9.89 -9.29 -17.15
C ASP A 29 -10.06 -8.62 -15.78
N CYS A 30 -10.67 -9.34 -14.83
CA CYS A 30 -10.97 -8.82 -13.51
C CYS A 30 -9.69 -8.38 -12.78
N VAL A 31 -8.55 -8.92 -13.19
CA VAL A 31 -7.23 -8.49 -12.73
C VAL A 31 -6.89 -7.10 -13.26
N GLU A 32 -7.17 -6.79 -14.53
CA GLU A 32 -6.95 -5.45 -15.09
C GLU A 32 -7.82 -4.40 -14.40
N VAL A 33 -9.11 -4.70 -14.19
CA VAL A 33 -10.00 -3.80 -13.44
C VAL A 33 -9.45 -3.55 -12.04
N LEU A 34 -9.04 -4.60 -11.33
CA LEU A 34 -8.47 -4.49 -9.99
C LEU A 34 -7.17 -3.67 -9.97
N VAL A 35 -6.29 -3.86 -10.95
CA VAL A 35 -5.05 -3.09 -11.11
C VAL A 35 -5.34 -1.62 -11.31
N ASP A 36 -6.34 -1.29 -12.13
CA ASP A 36 -6.72 0.09 -12.41
C ASP A 36 -7.36 0.76 -11.18
N GLU A 37 -8.21 0.06 -10.43
CA GLU A 37 -8.76 0.57 -9.18
C GLU A 37 -7.67 0.82 -8.13
N PHE A 38 -6.70 -0.08 -7.98
CA PHE A 38 -5.56 0.16 -7.09
C PHE A 38 -4.73 1.38 -7.50
N LYS A 39 -4.50 1.58 -8.79
CA LYS A 39 -3.79 2.77 -9.30
C LYS A 39 -4.58 4.06 -9.05
N LYS A 40 -5.91 4.04 -9.24
CA LYS A 40 -6.79 5.18 -8.93
C LYS A 40 -6.75 5.53 -7.44
N GLY A 41 -6.64 4.53 -6.57
CA GLY A 41 -6.40 4.71 -5.13
C GLY A 41 -4.99 5.21 -4.77
N GLY A 42 -4.14 5.53 -5.75
CA GLY A 42 -2.80 6.06 -5.52
C GLY A 42 -1.73 5.00 -5.21
N LEU A 43 -2.07 3.71 -5.33
CA LEU A 43 -1.10 2.63 -5.15
C LEU A 43 -0.24 2.44 -6.41
N ILE A 44 1.02 2.09 -6.19
CA ILE A 44 1.94 1.62 -7.22
C ILE A 44 1.78 0.10 -7.32
N VAL A 45 1.42 -0.36 -8.51
CA VAL A 45 1.05 -1.77 -8.77
C VAL A 45 2.06 -2.39 -9.75
N GLU A 46 2.72 -3.48 -9.34
CA GLU A 46 3.61 -4.29 -10.19
C GLU A 46 3.00 -5.69 -10.34
N ARG A 47 2.50 -6.02 -11.55
CA ARG A 47 2.02 -7.36 -11.92
C ARG A 47 3.24 -8.24 -12.23
N VAL A 48 3.27 -9.44 -11.66
CA VAL A 48 4.41 -10.35 -11.75
C VAL A 48 3.91 -11.73 -12.10
N ILE A 49 4.28 -12.15 -13.30
CA ILE A 49 3.91 -13.45 -13.84
C ILE A 49 4.99 -14.45 -13.42
N GLY A 50 4.62 -15.38 -12.53
CA GLY A 50 5.43 -16.53 -12.16
C GLY A 50 5.15 -17.74 -13.05
N LEU A 51 5.92 -18.82 -12.86
CA LEU A 51 5.80 -20.05 -13.64
C LEU A 51 4.41 -20.72 -13.57
N GLN A 52 3.77 -20.67 -12.41
CA GLN A 52 2.46 -21.29 -12.16
C GLN A 52 1.40 -20.31 -11.67
N ASN A 53 1.82 -19.12 -11.24
CA ASN A 53 1.00 -18.19 -10.48
C ASN A 53 1.25 -16.76 -10.96
N GLU A 54 0.28 -15.92 -10.66
CA GLU A 54 0.39 -14.50 -10.89
C GLU A 54 0.30 -13.76 -9.56
N PHE A 55 1.09 -12.69 -9.45
CA PHE A 55 1.15 -11.88 -8.24
C PHE A 55 0.98 -10.42 -8.57
N ILE A 56 0.20 -9.73 -7.74
CA ILE A 56 0.20 -8.28 -7.69
C ILE A 56 1.03 -7.86 -6.49
N LYS A 57 2.05 -7.04 -6.75
CA LYS A 57 2.80 -6.35 -5.71
C LYS A 57 2.25 -4.95 -5.59
N LEU A 58 1.84 -4.61 -4.38
CA LEU A 58 1.40 -3.27 -4.04
C LEU A 58 2.50 -2.52 -3.31
N SER A 59 2.60 -1.23 -3.60
CA SER A 59 3.41 -0.26 -2.88
C SER A 59 2.64 1.06 -2.84
N ALA A 60 2.97 1.93 -1.90
CA ALA A 60 2.29 3.22 -1.76
C ALA A 60 3.34 4.34 -1.56
N PRO A 61 3.16 5.50 -2.21
CA PRO A 61 3.89 6.70 -1.86
C PRO A 61 3.67 7.06 -0.38
N LEU A 62 4.67 7.69 0.25
CA LEU A 62 4.58 8.09 1.66
C LEU A 62 3.38 9.00 1.93
N GLU A 63 3.04 9.87 0.98
CA GLU A 63 1.87 10.76 1.06
C GLU A 63 0.55 9.98 1.14
N ILE A 64 0.39 8.92 0.34
CA ILE A 64 -0.82 8.10 0.34
C ILE A 64 -0.97 7.39 1.68
N LEU A 65 0.14 6.86 2.23
CA LEU A 65 0.15 6.25 3.55
C LEU A 65 -0.10 7.29 4.66
N GLY A 66 0.43 8.50 4.50
CA GLY A 66 0.20 9.62 5.41
C GLY A 66 -1.25 10.02 5.51
N LYS A 67 -1.93 10.20 4.37
CA LYS A 67 -3.36 10.51 4.33
C LYS A 67 -4.19 9.40 4.96
N ALA A 68 -3.91 8.14 4.64
CA ALA A 68 -4.58 7.00 5.26
C ALA A 68 -4.36 6.95 6.78
N ALA A 69 -3.14 7.24 7.27
CA ALA A 69 -2.84 7.30 8.70
C ALA A 69 -3.60 8.43 9.42
N ALA A 70 -3.78 9.57 8.76
CA ALA A 70 -4.57 10.69 9.28
C ALA A 70 -6.06 10.34 9.34
N GLU A 71 -6.60 9.70 8.29
CA GLU A 71 -7.99 9.20 8.28
C GLU A 71 -8.24 8.15 9.37
N LEU A 72 -7.25 7.29 9.62
CA LEU A 72 -7.27 6.31 10.71
C LEU A 72 -6.98 6.92 12.10
N GLN A 73 -6.71 8.22 12.18
CA GLN A 73 -6.47 8.97 13.41
C GLN A 73 -5.37 8.33 14.28
N PHE A 74 -4.27 7.90 13.64
CA PHE A 74 -3.12 7.38 14.38
C PHE A 74 -2.58 8.41 15.36
N THR A 75 -2.31 7.99 16.60
CA THR A 75 -1.65 8.88 17.57
C THR A 75 -0.14 8.68 17.49
N LYS A 76 0.60 9.78 17.30
CA LYS A 76 2.07 9.75 17.18
C LYS A 76 2.74 10.79 18.06
N ARG A 77 3.98 10.46 18.46
CA ARG A 77 4.85 11.32 19.26
C ARG A 77 5.39 12.46 18.41
N THR A 78 5.26 13.68 18.89
CA THR A 78 5.85 14.90 18.30
C THR A 78 7.23 15.22 18.88
N HIS A 79 8.00 16.06 18.19
CA HIS A 79 9.32 16.50 18.65
C HIS A 79 9.30 17.26 19.97
N ILE A 80 8.17 17.85 20.34
CA ILE A 80 7.95 18.50 21.64
C ILE A 80 7.56 17.52 22.75
N GLY A 81 7.45 16.23 22.44
CA GLY A 81 7.12 15.20 23.42
C GLY A 81 5.64 15.14 23.78
N MET A 82 4.75 15.43 22.84
CA MET A 82 3.31 15.18 22.99
C MET A 82 2.85 14.11 22.01
N ASP A 83 1.91 13.28 22.44
CA ASP A 83 1.24 12.30 21.58
C ASP A 83 -0.05 12.93 21.04
N LEU A 84 -0.09 13.15 19.73
CA LEU A 84 -1.19 13.85 19.04
C LEU A 84 -1.70 13.01 17.86
N PRO A 85 -2.95 13.21 17.41
CA PRO A 85 -3.43 12.66 16.15
C PRO A 85 -2.51 13.05 14.99
N PHE A 86 -2.21 12.09 14.13
CA PHE A 86 -1.31 12.27 13.00
C PHE A 86 -1.99 13.11 11.92
N GLU A 87 -1.30 14.16 11.47
CA GLU A 87 -1.73 15.00 10.38
C GLU A 87 -0.65 15.01 9.29
N TRP A 88 -1.05 14.76 8.04
CA TRP A 88 -0.09 14.68 6.94
C TRP A 88 0.56 16.03 6.64
N ASP A 89 -0.22 17.11 6.69
CA ASP A 89 0.27 18.46 6.41
C ASP A 89 1.30 18.95 7.45
N GLU A 90 1.27 18.36 8.66
CA GLU A 90 2.18 18.65 9.76
C GLU A 90 3.17 17.50 10.02
N VAL A 91 3.47 16.68 9.02
CA VAL A 91 4.30 15.46 9.16
C VAL A 91 5.65 15.70 9.84
N GLU A 92 6.28 16.86 9.60
CA GLU A 92 7.59 17.21 10.16
C GLU A 92 7.55 17.53 11.67
N ALA A 93 6.36 17.67 12.27
CA ALA A 93 6.21 17.78 13.72
C ALA A 93 6.38 16.43 14.44
N PHE A 94 6.22 15.31 13.73
CA PHE A 94 6.22 13.96 14.28
C PHE A 94 7.61 13.31 14.25
N VAL A 95 7.95 12.63 15.34
CA VAL A 95 9.22 11.93 15.48
C VAL A 95 9.26 10.72 14.54
N ARG A 96 10.32 10.64 13.73
CA ARG A 96 10.64 9.45 12.92
C ARG A 96 11.28 8.37 13.78
N GLN A 97 11.08 7.12 13.38
CA GLN A 97 11.75 5.97 13.99
C GLN A 97 13.28 6.05 13.78
N PRO A 98 14.07 5.30 14.56
CA PRO A 98 15.54 5.31 14.46
C PRO A 98 16.08 4.94 13.07
N ASP A 99 15.32 4.18 12.29
CA ASP A 99 15.64 3.80 10.91
C ASP A 99 15.23 4.87 9.87
N GLY A 100 14.68 5.99 10.33
CA GLY A 100 14.17 7.10 9.51
C GLY A 100 12.74 6.90 9.00
N SER A 101 12.11 5.77 9.27
CA SER A 101 10.74 5.51 8.84
C SER A 101 9.72 6.29 9.66
N LEU A 102 8.64 6.75 9.01
CA LEU A 102 7.58 7.49 9.68
C LEU A 102 6.58 6.56 10.38
N PHE A 103 6.33 5.39 9.78
CA PHE A 103 5.35 4.42 10.23
C PHE A 103 6.00 3.09 10.56
N THR A 104 5.55 2.46 11.63
CA THR A 104 5.89 1.08 11.97
C THR A 104 5.31 0.13 10.93
N TRP A 105 5.78 -1.11 10.92
CA TRP A 105 5.22 -2.15 10.05
C TRP A 105 3.72 -2.37 10.26
N CYS A 106 3.25 -2.32 11.51
CA CYS A 106 1.84 -2.47 11.83
C CYS A 106 1.01 -1.30 11.29
N GLU A 107 1.48 -0.06 11.48
CA GLU A 107 0.82 1.14 10.95
C GLU A 107 0.74 1.11 9.42
N HIS A 108 1.82 0.70 8.75
CA HIS A 108 1.79 0.48 7.31
C HIS A 108 0.73 -0.57 6.91
N PHE A 109 0.67 -1.72 7.57
CA PHE A 109 -0.34 -2.73 7.29
C PHE A 109 -1.77 -2.20 7.44
N HIS A 110 -2.04 -1.43 8.50
CA HIS A 110 -3.33 -0.79 8.70
C HIS A 110 -3.66 0.23 7.60
N CYS A 111 -2.69 1.04 7.18
CA CYS A 111 -2.88 1.98 6.07
C CYS A 111 -3.19 1.23 4.76
N TYR A 112 -2.45 0.16 4.43
CA TYR A 112 -2.74 -0.64 3.22
C TYR A 112 -4.13 -1.26 3.27
N ASN A 113 -4.53 -1.82 4.42
CA ASN A 113 -5.87 -2.37 4.56
C ASN A 113 -6.93 -1.28 4.37
N HIS A 114 -6.76 -0.12 5.01
CA HIS A 114 -7.69 1.00 4.87
C HIS A 114 -7.86 1.43 3.42
N ILE A 115 -6.75 1.58 2.68
CA ILE A 115 -6.79 1.94 1.26
C ILE A 115 -7.45 0.83 0.43
N ILE A 116 -7.03 -0.44 0.61
CA ILE A 116 -7.54 -1.57 -0.20
C ILE A 116 -9.03 -1.79 0.06
N TYR A 117 -9.47 -1.81 1.31
CA TYR A 117 -10.88 -2.00 1.65
C TYR A 117 -11.73 -0.78 1.28
N GLY A 118 -11.17 0.43 1.32
CA GLY A 118 -11.83 1.63 0.81
C GLY A 118 -12.08 1.62 -0.70
N ILE A 119 -11.33 0.82 -1.47
CA ILE A 119 -11.52 0.64 -2.92
C ILE A 119 -12.58 -0.43 -3.23
N VAL A 120 -12.72 -1.44 -2.35
CA VAL A 120 -13.63 -2.59 -2.56
C VAL A 120 -15.08 -2.29 -2.13
N CYS A 121 -15.33 -1.19 -1.40
CA CYS A 121 -16.63 -0.84 -0.83
C CYS A 121 -17.37 0.28 -1.58
#